data_AF-A0A832PCZ5-F1
#
_entry.id   AF-A0A832PCZ5-F1
#
_cell.length_a   1.000
_cell.length_b   1.000
_cell.length_c   1.000
_cell.angle_alpha   90.00
_cell.angle_beta   90.00
_cell.angle_gamma   90.00
#
_symmetry.space_group_name_H-M   'P 1'
#
loop_
_entity.id
_entity.type
_entity.pdbx_description
1 polymer ?
#
loop_
_entity_poly.entity_id
_entity_poly.type
_entity_poly.pdbx_seq_one_letter_code
_entity_poly.pdbx_strand_id
1 'polypeptide(L)'
;MPRIIKEFKKTQGIPHDKRDKIISYGGFLLGLLFIIASIVYLNSPVEKVADNVVFGEHAVIATFLMILGILIIVVVLKDKIISKTPLGDIYTQMKAIENEKDKKDEKNKSE
;
A
#
# COMPACT_ATOMS: atom_id res chain seq x y z
N MET A 1 34.34 25.08 -19.98
CA MET A 1 33.17 24.25 -20.34
C MET A 1 32.57 23.53 -19.11
N PRO A 2 31.78 24.17 -18.23
CA PRO A 2 31.10 23.44 -17.13
C PRO A 2 29.56 23.51 -17.14
N ARG A 3 28.93 24.30 -18.02
CA ARG A 3 27.46 24.48 -18.00
C ARG A 3 26.68 23.28 -18.55
N ILE A 4 27.25 22.55 -19.51
CA ILE A 4 26.53 21.49 -20.25
C ILE A 4 26.31 20.24 -19.36
N ILE A 5 27.20 19.98 -18.40
CA ILE A 5 27.14 18.80 -17.53
C ILE A 5 26.06 18.95 -16.42
N LYS A 6 25.70 20.18 -16.05
CA LYS A 6 24.68 20.43 -15.02
C LYS A 6 23.26 20.11 -15.49
N GLU A 7 22.98 20.23 -16.78
CA GLU A 7 21.65 19.98 -17.34
C GLU A 7 21.34 18.46 -17.45
N PHE A 8 22.36 17.62 -17.68
CA PHE A 8 22.18 16.17 -17.79
C PHE A 8 21.86 15.45 -16.47
N LYS A 9 22.21 16.04 -15.32
CA LYS A 9 21.88 15.45 -14.00
C LYS A 9 20.48 15.82 -13.51
N LYS A 10 19.81 16.77 -14.18
CA LYS A 10 18.48 17.28 -13.79
C LYS A 10 17.33 16.42 -14.33
N THR A 11 17.59 15.53 -15.29
CA THR A 11 16.57 14.71 -15.96
C THR A 11 16.36 13.31 -15.37
N GLN A 12 17.18 12.87 -14.40
CA GLN A 12 17.07 11.53 -13.80
C GLN A 12 16.34 11.46 -12.45
N GLY A 13 15.79 12.57 -11.97
CA GLY A 13 14.99 12.59 -10.74
C GLY A 13 13.51 12.67 -11.05
N ILE A 14 12.82 11.55 -11.31
CA ILE A 14 11.37 11.54 -11.05
C ILE A 14 11.23 11.85 -9.56
N PRO A 15 10.63 12.99 -9.17
CA PRO A 15 10.55 13.39 -7.77
C PRO A 15 9.84 12.28 -6.98
N HIS A 16 10.37 11.93 -5.81
CA HIS A 16 9.89 10.83 -4.95
C HIS A 16 8.35 10.84 -4.81
N ASP A 17 7.77 12.01 -4.63
CA ASP A 17 6.33 12.27 -4.54
C ASP A 17 5.51 11.70 -5.72
N LYS A 18 6.02 11.77 -6.95
CA LYS A 18 5.34 11.18 -8.12
C LYS A 18 5.39 9.66 -8.10
N ARG A 19 6.50 9.05 -7.64
CA ARG A 19 6.64 7.59 -7.57
C ARG A 19 5.69 7.02 -6.52
N ASP A 20 5.60 7.66 -5.36
CA ASP A 20 4.71 7.24 -4.27
C ASP A 20 3.24 7.34 -4.69
N LYS A 21 2.86 8.40 -5.42
CA LYS A 21 1.52 8.53 -6.02
C LYS A 21 1.23 7.45 -7.06
N ILE A 22 2.19 7.12 -7.92
CA ILE A 22 2.03 6.07 -8.94
C ILE A 22 1.88 4.70 -8.28
N ILE A 23 2.69 4.40 -7.25
CA ILE A 23 2.62 3.14 -6.50
C ILE A 23 1.28 3.06 -5.75
N SER A 24 0.83 4.16 -5.15
CA SER A 24 -0.46 4.21 -4.47
C SER A 24 -1.63 3.99 -5.44
N TYR A 25 -1.66 4.70 -6.57
CA TYR A 25 -2.72 4.52 -7.57
C TYR A 25 -2.69 3.12 -8.21
N GLY A 26 -1.49 2.62 -8.54
CA GLY A 26 -1.30 1.28 -9.08
C GLY A 26 -1.72 0.18 -8.10
N GLY A 27 -1.34 0.31 -6.83
CA GLY A 27 -1.76 -0.63 -5.78
C GLY A 27 -3.26 -0.61 -5.54
N PHE A 28 -3.90 0.57 -5.55
CA PHE A 28 -5.35 0.68 -5.46
C PHE A 28 -6.06 0.00 -6.64
N LEU A 29 -5.59 0.24 -7.87
CA LEU A 29 -6.12 -0.43 -9.07
C LEU A 29 -5.95 -1.95 -8.98
N LEU A 30 -4.78 -2.41 -8.55
CA LEU A 30 -4.49 -3.83 -8.41
C LEU A 30 -5.41 -4.49 -7.38
N GLY A 31 -5.58 -3.88 -6.20
CA GLY A 31 -6.51 -4.36 -5.18
C GLY A 31 -7.96 -4.41 -5.70
N LEU A 32 -8.38 -3.42 -6.48
CA LEU A 32 -9.71 -3.40 -7.11
C LEU A 32 -9.87 -4.55 -8.12
N LEU A 33 -8.84 -4.83 -8.93
CA LEU A 33 -8.82 -5.96 -9.87
C LEU A 33 -8.97 -7.30 -9.14
N PHE A 34 -8.31 -7.48 -7.99
CA PHE A 34 -8.45 -8.70 -7.18
C PHE A 34 -9.89 -8.88 -6.66
N ILE A 35 -10.53 -7.81 -6.22
CA ILE A 35 -11.93 -7.86 -5.77
C ILE A 35 -12.86 -8.21 -6.94
N ILE A 36 -12.69 -7.56 -8.10
CA ILE A 36 -13.49 -7.85 -9.30
C ILE A 36 -13.28 -9.31 -9.74
N ALA A 37 -12.03 -9.77 -9.79
CA ALA A 37 -11.70 -11.14 -10.16
C ALA A 37 -12.35 -12.15 -9.20
N SER A 38 -12.36 -11.89 -7.89
CA SER A 38 -13.07 -12.72 -6.92
C SER A 38 -14.56 -12.80 -7.19
N ILE A 39 -15.20 -11.69 -7.53
CA ILE A 39 -16.65 -11.66 -7.82
C ILE A 39 -16.94 -12.47 -9.09
N VAL A 40 -16.14 -12.30 -10.14
CA VAL A 40 -16.27 -13.07 -11.39
C VAL A 40 -16.11 -14.56 -11.11
N TYR A 41 -15.12 -14.93 -10.30
CA TYR A 41 -14.83 -16.33 -9.97
C TYR A 41 -15.97 -17.01 -9.20
N LEU A 42 -16.69 -16.28 -8.34
CA LEU A 42 -17.87 -16.78 -7.63
C LEU A 42 -19.10 -17.02 -8.52
N ASN A 43 -19.20 -16.34 -9.65
CA ASN A 43 -20.36 -16.43 -10.55
C ASN A 43 -20.23 -17.54 -11.60
N SER A 44 -19.21 -18.41 -11.51
CA SER A 44 -19.06 -19.53 -12.44
C SER A 44 -20.19 -20.55 -12.20
N PRO A 45 -20.99 -20.90 -13.24
CA PRO A 45 -22.15 -21.77 -13.07
C PRO A 45 -21.73 -23.19 -12.72
N VAL A 46 -22.48 -23.81 -11.80
CA VAL A 46 -22.34 -25.21 -11.38
C VAL A 46 -23.50 -26.01 -11.96
N GLU A 47 -23.20 -26.96 -12.85
CA GLU A 47 -24.19 -27.74 -13.62
C GLU A 47 -24.53 -29.09 -12.96
N LYS A 48 -23.73 -29.59 -11.99
CA LYS A 48 -23.94 -30.93 -11.38
C LYS A 48 -23.85 -30.95 -9.85
N VAL A 49 -24.18 -32.08 -9.21
CA VAL A 49 -24.06 -32.25 -7.74
C VAL A 49 -22.62 -32.54 -7.27
N ALA A 50 -21.77 -33.15 -8.11
CA ALA A 50 -20.32 -33.27 -7.85
C ALA A 50 -19.61 -31.90 -7.84
N ASP A 51 -20.25 -30.94 -8.49
CA ASP A 51 -19.88 -29.54 -8.60
C ASP A 51 -20.05 -28.81 -7.26
N ASN A 52 -20.72 -29.39 -6.25
CA ASN A 52 -20.87 -28.78 -4.93
C ASN A 52 -19.54 -28.74 -4.13
N VAL A 53 -18.66 -29.72 -4.32
CA VAL A 53 -17.30 -29.71 -3.73
C VAL A 53 -16.41 -28.73 -4.48
N VAL A 54 -16.52 -28.73 -5.81
CA VAL A 54 -15.81 -27.81 -6.70
C VAL A 54 -16.25 -26.36 -6.46
N PHE A 55 -17.53 -26.13 -6.15
CA PHE A 55 -18.07 -24.85 -5.71
C PHE A 55 -17.44 -24.40 -4.38
N GLY A 56 -17.25 -25.32 -3.44
CA GLY A 56 -16.55 -25.05 -2.18
C GLY A 56 -15.09 -24.62 -2.41
N GLU A 57 -14.36 -25.31 -3.28
CA GLU A 57 -12.99 -24.93 -3.67
C GLU A 57 -12.95 -23.56 -4.33
N HIS A 58 -13.88 -23.29 -5.26
CA HIS A 58 -13.98 -21.99 -5.91
C HIS A 58 -14.31 -20.87 -4.94
N ALA A 59 -15.22 -21.12 -3.98
CA ALA A 59 -15.58 -20.16 -2.95
C ALA A 59 -14.39 -19.84 -2.02
N VAL A 60 -13.57 -20.83 -1.66
CA VAL A 60 -12.36 -20.62 -0.85
C VAL A 60 -11.33 -19.77 -1.61
N ILE A 61 -11.06 -20.08 -2.87
CA ILE A 61 -10.13 -19.32 -3.71
C ILE A 61 -10.63 -17.89 -3.91
N ALA A 62 -11.90 -17.71 -4.21
CA ALA A 62 -12.50 -16.38 -4.33
C ALA A 62 -12.37 -15.59 -3.02
N THR A 63 -12.73 -16.18 -1.89
CA THR A 63 -12.62 -15.53 -0.57
C THR A 63 -11.18 -15.13 -0.27
N PHE A 64 -10.22 -15.99 -0.59
CA PHE A 64 -8.80 -15.67 -0.45
C PHE A 64 -8.39 -14.47 -1.32
N LEU A 65 -8.78 -14.46 -2.59
CA LEU A 65 -8.51 -13.34 -3.51
C LEU A 65 -9.17 -12.04 -3.04
N MET A 66 -10.39 -12.13 -2.49
CA MET A 66 -11.12 -10.98 -1.95
C MET A 66 -10.40 -10.38 -0.75
N ILE A 67 -9.98 -11.22 0.22
CA ILE A 67 -9.22 -10.79 1.39
C ILE A 67 -7.88 -10.16 0.95
N LEU A 68 -7.20 -10.77 -0.02
CA LEU A 68 -5.94 -10.25 -0.55
C LEU A 68 -6.12 -8.86 -1.17
N GLY A 69 -7.17 -8.68 -1.98
CA GLY A 69 -7.52 -7.39 -2.58
C GLY A 69 -7.81 -6.32 -1.54
N ILE A 70 -8.58 -6.65 -0.49
CA ILE A 70 -8.85 -5.75 0.63
C ILE A 70 -7.55 -5.37 1.34
N LEU A 71 -6.67 -6.33 1.61
CA LEU A 71 -5.41 -6.09 2.31
C LEU A 71 -4.49 -5.13 1.54
N ILE A 72 -4.39 -5.31 0.21
CA ILE A 72 -3.64 -4.41 -0.67
C ILE A 72 -4.19 -2.98 -0.58
N ILE A 73 -5.52 -2.82 -0.65
CA ILE A 73 -6.17 -1.52 -0.54
C ILE A 73 -5.88 -0.87 0.81
N VAL A 74 -5.96 -1.63 1.91
CA VAL A 74 -5.66 -1.13 3.25
C VAL A 74 -4.22 -0.64 3.34
N VAL A 75 -3.24 -1.40 2.83
CA VAL A 75 -1.82 -1.00 2.86
C VAL A 75 -1.58 0.28 2.08
N VAL A 76 -2.24 0.44 0.93
CA VAL A 76 -2.13 1.62 0.08
C VAL A 76 -2.81 2.85 0.71
N LEU A 77 -3.92 2.65 1.41
CA LEU A 77 -4.70 3.72 2.01
C LEU A 77 -4.30 4.00 3.47
N LYS A 78 -3.44 3.20 4.08
CA LYS A 78 -3.06 3.33 5.50
C LYS A 78 -2.63 4.76 5.85
N ASP A 79 -1.79 5.38 5.02
CA ASP A 79 -1.26 6.72 5.30
C ASP A 79 -2.36 7.78 5.15
N LYS A 80 -3.30 7.57 4.23
CA LYS A 80 -4.47 8.43 4.02
C LYS A 80 -5.54 8.28 5.12
N ILE A 81 -5.65 7.09 5.70
CA ILE A 81 -6.60 6.78 6.79
C ILE A 81 -6.02 7.26 8.12
N ILE A 82 -4.75 6.94 8.41
CA ILE A 82 -4.07 7.32 9.64
C ILE A 82 -4.02 8.84 9.76
N SER A 83 -3.64 9.57 8.69
CA SER A 83 -3.59 11.04 8.71
C SER A 83 -4.93 11.74 8.97
N LYS A 84 -6.06 11.05 8.86
CA LYS A 84 -7.40 11.61 9.12
C LYS A 84 -8.04 11.13 10.41
N THR A 85 -7.38 10.24 11.14
CA THR A 85 -7.94 9.64 12.36
C THR A 85 -7.20 10.15 13.59
N PRO A 86 -7.84 10.16 14.78
CA PRO A 86 -7.18 10.54 16.03
C PRO A 86 -5.97 9.65 16.39
N LEU A 87 -5.89 8.45 15.81
CA LEU A 87 -4.72 7.57 15.87
C LEU A 87 -3.50 8.16 15.15
N GLY A 88 -3.70 8.93 14.08
CA GLY A 88 -2.63 9.63 13.37
C GLY A 88 -1.98 10.71 14.22
N ASP A 89 -2.75 11.43 15.01
CA ASP A 89 -2.22 12.44 15.94
C ASP A 89 -1.36 11.78 17.01
N ILE A 90 -1.79 10.63 17.55
CA ILE A 90 -1.03 9.87 18.55
C ILE A 90 0.26 9.31 17.92
N TYR A 91 0.19 8.71 16.73
CA TYR A 91 1.36 8.19 16.02
C TYR A 91 2.38 9.30 15.72
N THR A 92 1.90 10.47 15.30
CA THR A 92 2.77 11.62 14.99
C THR A 92 3.43 12.18 16.25
N GLN A 93 2.68 12.30 17.35
CA GLN A 93 3.22 12.73 18.64
C GLN A 93 4.25 11.73 19.20
N MET A 94 3.95 10.42 19.12
CA MET A 94 4.89 9.37 19.54
C MET A 94 6.19 9.42 18.73
N LYS A 95 6.08 9.55 17.41
CA LYS A 95 7.24 9.67 16.51
C LYS A 95 8.04 10.95 16.77
N ALA A 96 7.38 12.05 17.14
CA ALA A 96 8.06 13.30 17.51
C ALA A 96 8.88 13.15 18.81
N ILE A 97 8.31 12.48 19.82
CA ILE A 97 8.99 12.21 21.10
C ILE A 97 10.19 11.28 20.92
N GLU A 98 10.08 10.27 20.05
CA GLU A 98 11.18 9.37 19.71
C GLU A 98 12.35 10.11 19.06
N ASN A 99 12.07 10.98 18.08
CA ASN A 99 13.10 11.80 17.42
C ASN A 99 13.74 12.85 18.34
N GLU A 100 13.03 13.34 19.36
CA GLU A 100 13.59 14.31 20.32
C GLU A 100 14.53 13.65 21.33
N LYS A 101 14.29 12.39 21.70
CA LYS A 101 15.20 11.60 22.54
C LYS A 101 16.52 11.31 21.83
N ASP A 102 16.47 10.87 20.58
CA ASP A 102 17.69 10.58 19.80
C ASP A 102 18.59 11.82 19.64
N LYS A 103 18.01 13.01 19.44
CA LYS A 103 18.78 14.27 19.35
C LYS A 103 19.41 14.70 20.68
N LYS A 104 18.79 14.39 21.82
CA LYS A 104 19.36 14.68 23.14
C LYS A 104 20.51 13.72 23.47
N ASP A 105 20.39 12.46 23.07
CA ASP A 105 21.44 11.46 23.30
C ASP A 105 22.66 11.68 22.40
N GLU A 106 22.49 12.17 21.16
CA GLU A 106 23.60 12.52 20.27
C GLU A 106 24.39 13.76 20.76
N LYS A 107 23.68 14.73 21.38
CA LYS A 107 24.30 15.93 21.95
C LYS A 107 25.08 15.64 23.23
N ASN A 108 24.62 14.71 24.06
CA ASN A 108 25.31 14.29 25.30
C ASN A 108 26.52 13.36 25.06
N LYS A 109 26.68 12.80 23.85
CA LYS A 109 27.82 11.93 23.50
C LYS A 109 28.98 12.69 22.86
N SER A 110 28.81 13.98 22.62
CA SER A 110 29.74 14.86 21.90
C SER A 110 30.36 15.96 22.80
N GLU A 111 30.05 15.96 24.10
CA GLU A 111 30.68 16.79 25.14
C GLU A 111 31.67 15.97 25.98
#